data_AF-A0A9W7E5V1-F1
#
_entry.id   AF-A0A9W7E5V1-F1
#
_cell.length_a   1.000
_cell.length_b   1.000
_cell.length_c   1.000
_cell.angle_alpha   90.00
_cell.angle_beta   90.00
_cell.angle_gamma   90.00
#
_symmetry.space_group_name_H-M   'P 1'
#
loop_
_entity.id
_entity.type
_entity.pdbx_description
1 polymer ?
#
loop_
_entity_poly.entity_id
_entity_poly.type
_entity_poly.pdbx_seq_one_letter_code
_entity_poly.pdbx_strand_id
1 'polypeptide(L)'
;MNHIAIIVLIALLVIAQVAAEEKVCEVCTKVIEEVRAQMGPRSAWKDKSKVNPEVCSVRFPMKTEKMEAKDYNKLRVKQLKQILADRGVECKGCAEKKDFVKRAMDTEHMAEL
;
A
#
# COMPACT_ATOMS: atom_id res chain seq x y z
N MET A 1 -44.46 3.27 29.21
CA MET A 1 -44.14 2.06 28.43
C MET A 1 -43.88 2.38 26.95
N ASN A 2 -44.76 3.09 26.23
CA ASN A 2 -44.51 3.49 24.83
C ASN A 2 -43.25 4.34 24.58
N HIS A 3 -42.93 5.31 25.47
CA HIS A 3 -41.74 6.14 25.29
C HIS A 3 -40.42 5.36 25.40
N ILE A 4 -40.38 4.31 26.24
CA ILE A 4 -39.19 3.48 26.41
C ILE A 4 -38.92 2.69 25.12
N ALA A 5 -39.97 2.14 24.50
CA ALA A 5 -39.85 1.43 23.22
C ALA A 5 -39.35 2.34 22.10
N ILE A 6 -39.84 3.59 22.03
CA ILE A 6 -39.40 4.58 21.03
C ILE A 6 -37.92 4.95 21.22
N ILE A 7 -37.48 5.18 22.47
CA ILE A 7 -36.08 5.51 22.76
C ILE A 7 -35.13 4.37 22.38
N VAL A 8 -35.51 3.12 22.68
CA VAL A 8 -34.71 1.93 22.31
C VAL A 8 -34.61 1.77 20.80
N LEU A 9 -35.70 2.03 20.06
CA LEU A 9 -35.75 1.91 18.60
C LEU A 9 -34.92 3.00 17.92
N ILE A 10 -34.97 4.24 18.43
CA ILE A 10 -34.11 5.34 17.97
C ILE A 10 -32.64 5.03 18.28
N ALA A 11 -32.33 4.56 19.49
CA ALA A 11 -30.96 4.22 19.87
C ALA A 11 -30.37 3.12 18.97
N LEU A 12 -31.15 2.07 18.66
CA LEU A 12 -30.75 1.01 17.73
C LEU A 12 -30.50 1.55 16.31
N LEU A 13 -31.35 2.45 15.82
CA LEU A 13 -31.15 3.10 14.52
C LEU A 13 -29.90 3.98 14.48
N VAL A 14 -29.62 4.74 15.54
CA VAL A 14 -28.42 5.59 15.65
C VAL A 14 -27.14 4.75 15.72
N ILE A 15 -27.17 3.63 16.46
CA ILE A 15 -26.03 2.70 16.55
C ILE A 15 -25.73 2.06 15.16
N ALA A 16 -26.76 1.83 14.33
CA ALA A 16 -26.55 1.35 12.97
C ALA A 16 -25.92 2.42 12.04
N GLN A 17 -26.20 3.70 12.27
CA GLN A 17 -25.67 4.80 11.45
C GLN A 17 -24.20 5.13 11.76
N VAL A 18 -23.73 4.91 12.99
CA VAL A 18 -22.35 5.25 13.42
C VAL A 18 -21.30 4.22 12.97
N ALA A 19 -21.72 3.09 12.40
CA ALA A 19 -20.81 2.04 11.91
C ALA A 19 -20.14 2.36 10.56
N ALA A 20 -20.46 3.49 9.91
CA ALA A 20 -20.05 3.76 8.52
C ALA A 20 -19.16 5.02 8.30
N GLU A 21 -18.77 5.73 9.35
CA GLU A 21 -17.83 6.86 9.22
C GLU A 21 -16.46 6.46 9.77
N GLU A 22 -15.69 5.75 8.93
CA GLU A 22 -14.24 5.85 9.01
C GLU A 22 -13.93 7.33 8.83
N LYS A 23 -13.58 8.04 9.92
CA LYS A 23 -13.33 9.48 9.89
C LYS A 23 -12.19 9.79 8.92
N VAL A 24 -12.54 10.03 7.66
CA VAL A 24 -11.60 10.51 6.66
C VAL A 24 -11.26 11.94 7.05
N CYS A 25 -9.99 12.20 7.33
CA CYS A 25 -9.50 13.54 7.58
C CYS A 25 -9.72 14.39 6.31
N GLU A 26 -10.74 15.26 6.32
CA GLU A 26 -11.08 16.12 5.17
C GLU A 26 -9.90 17.03 4.75
N VAL A 27 -9.09 17.46 5.71
CA VAL A 27 -7.87 18.24 5.43
C VAL A 27 -6.86 17.38 4.66
N CYS A 28 -6.70 16.13 5.05
CA CYS A 28 -5.72 15.21 4.49
C CYS A 28 -6.07 14.87 3.04
N THR A 29 -7.35 14.71 2.71
CA THR A 29 -7.79 14.48 1.31
C THR A 29 -7.51 15.68 0.44
N LYS A 30 -7.85 16.90 0.90
CA LYS A 30 -7.55 18.14 0.15
C LYS A 30 -6.06 18.29 -0.13
N VAL A 31 -5.20 18.10 0.88
CA VAL A 31 -3.74 18.19 0.72
C VAL A 31 -3.22 17.16 -0.28
N ILE A 32 -3.69 15.90 -0.23
CA ILE A 32 -3.25 14.85 -1.15
C ILE A 32 -3.66 15.16 -2.60
N GLU A 33 -4.87 15.71 -2.81
CA GLU A 33 -5.33 16.10 -4.15
C GLU A 33 -4.54 17.28 -4.72
N GLU A 34 -4.25 18.31 -3.92
CA GLU A 34 -3.42 19.45 -4.33
C GLU A 34 -1.99 19.02 -4.68
N VAL A 35 -1.41 18.11 -3.89
CA VAL A 35 -0.09 17.54 -4.19
C VAL A 35 -0.12 16.71 -5.48
N ARG A 36 -1.18 15.93 -5.69
CA ARG A 36 -1.35 15.13 -6.93
C ARG A 36 -1.50 15.99 -8.17
N ALA A 37 -2.23 17.10 -8.08
CA ALA A 37 -2.40 18.05 -9.17
C ALA A 37 -1.07 18.71 -9.58
N GLN A 38 -0.21 19.03 -8.60
CA GLN A 38 1.11 19.61 -8.85
C GLN A 38 2.11 18.62 -9.45
N MET A 39 1.98 17.32 -9.17
CA MET A 39 2.91 16.32 -9.69
C MET A 39 2.73 16.05 -11.20
N GLY A 40 1.56 16.28 -11.81
CA GLY A 40 1.39 16.06 -13.26
C GLY A 40 1.73 14.63 -13.75
N PRO A 41 1.82 14.39 -15.06
CA PRO A 41 2.11 13.06 -15.61
C PRO A 41 3.57 12.66 -15.36
N ARG A 42 3.83 11.34 -15.25
CA ARG A 42 5.19 10.79 -15.06
C ARG A 42 6.21 11.27 -16.10
N SER A 43 5.75 11.66 -17.29
CA SER A 43 6.57 12.27 -18.34
C SER A 43 7.16 13.64 -17.97
N ALA A 44 6.53 14.39 -17.05
CA ALA A 44 7.03 15.66 -16.54
C ALA A 44 8.24 15.49 -15.60
N TRP A 45 8.45 14.28 -15.07
CA TRP A 45 9.53 13.93 -14.13
C TRP A 45 10.70 13.20 -14.80
N LYS A 46 10.79 13.27 -16.13
CA LYS A 46 11.92 12.66 -16.88
C LYS A 46 13.26 13.27 -16.48
N ASP A 47 13.25 14.55 -16.12
CA ASP A 47 14.43 15.31 -15.74
C ASP A 47 14.58 15.34 -14.21
N LYS A 48 15.34 14.38 -13.68
CA LYS A 48 15.53 14.17 -12.24
C LYS A 48 16.20 15.34 -11.53
N SER A 49 16.80 16.26 -12.29
CA SER A 49 17.46 17.47 -11.82
C SER A 49 16.47 18.54 -11.32
N LYS A 50 15.21 18.51 -11.81
CA LYS A 50 14.16 19.48 -11.48
C LYS A 50 13.23 19.02 -10.35
N VAL A 51 13.52 17.84 -9.82
CA VAL A 51 12.72 17.16 -8.81
C VAL A 51 13.47 17.20 -7.50
N ASN A 52 12.79 17.56 -6.41
CA ASN A 52 13.39 17.44 -5.08
C ASN A 52 13.85 15.99 -4.87
N PRO A 53 15.15 15.74 -4.61
CA PRO A 53 15.70 14.39 -4.45
C PRO A 53 15.00 13.59 -3.36
N GLU A 54 14.43 14.25 -2.34
CA GLU A 54 13.65 13.59 -1.28
C GLU A 54 12.37 12.94 -1.84
N VAL A 55 11.67 13.60 -2.75
CA VAL A 55 10.44 13.07 -3.39
C VAL A 55 10.77 11.86 -4.28
N CYS A 56 11.91 11.87 -4.97
CA CYS A 56 12.33 10.73 -5.80
C CYS A 56 12.89 9.56 -4.98
N SER A 57 13.24 9.79 -3.72
CA SER A 57 13.83 8.79 -2.81
C SER A 57 12.77 7.99 -2.04
N VAL A 58 11.52 8.47 -1.99
CA VAL A 58 10.41 7.75 -1.36
C VAL A 58 10.18 6.41 -2.09
N ARG A 59 10.41 5.32 -1.36
CA ARG A 59 10.12 3.94 -1.80
C ARG A 59 8.81 3.52 -1.17
N PHE A 60 7.77 3.37 -1.99
CA PHE A 60 6.54 2.74 -1.54
C PHE A 60 6.72 1.22 -1.53
N PRO A 61 6.30 0.53 -0.46
CA PRO A 61 6.32 -0.93 -0.42
C PRO A 61 5.51 -1.48 -1.58
N MET A 62 6.03 -2.54 -2.20
CA MET A 62 5.29 -3.20 -3.27
C MET A 62 4.08 -3.89 -2.64
N LYS A 63 2.87 -3.61 -3.14
CA LYS A 63 1.66 -4.38 -2.76
C LYS A 63 1.84 -5.82 -3.22
N THR A 64 2.33 -6.68 -2.34
CA THR A 64 2.50 -8.12 -2.59
C THR A 64 1.43 -8.96 -1.90
N GLU A 65 0.44 -8.33 -1.28
CA GLU A 65 -0.71 -9.01 -0.66
C GLU A 65 -1.42 -9.84 -1.73
N LYS A 66 -1.30 -11.18 -1.63
CA LYS A 66 -1.89 -12.18 -2.53
C LYS A 66 -1.33 -12.22 -3.97
N MET A 67 -0.01 -12.28 -4.14
CA MET A 67 0.58 -12.70 -5.42
C MET A 67 0.68 -14.21 -5.51
N GLU A 68 0.37 -14.81 -6.66
CA GLU A 68 0.61 -16.24 -6.88
C GLU A 68 2.07 -16.47 -7.33
N ALA A 69 2.55 -17.71 -7.21
CA ALA A 69 3.87 -18.15 -7.69
C ALA A 69 4.22 -17.67 -9.12
N LYS A 70 3.21 -17.54 -9.98
CA LYS A 70 3.35 -17.11 -11.37
C LYS A 70 3.68 -15.63 -11.51
N ASP A 71 3.26 -14.78 -10.56
CA ASP A 71 3.46 -13.33 -10.62
C ASP A 71 4.91 -12.93 -10.35
N TYR A 72 5.60 -13.66 -9.46
CA TYR A 72 7.03 -13.41 -9.18
C TYR A 72 7.92 -13.62 -10.41
N ASN A 73 7.55 -14.53 -11.32
CA ASN A 73 8.30 -14.73 -12.57
C ASN A 73 8.21 -13.52 -13.52
N LYS A 74 7.12 -12.76 -13.46
CA LYS A 74 6.89 -11.57 -14.28
C LYS A 74 7.70 -10.36 -13.80
N LEU A 75 8.14 -10.37 -12.54
CA LEU A 75 8.91 -9.29 -11.93
C LEU A 75 10.37 -9.29 -12.40
N ARG A 76 10.98 -8.10 -12.44
CA ARG A 76 12.41 -7.92 -12.70
C ARG A 76 13.21 -8.23 -11.43
N VAL A 77 14.48 -8.64 -11.58
CA VAL A 77 15.38 -8.92 -10.43
C VAL A 77 15.45 -7.75 -9.44
N LYS A 78 15.40 -6.50 -9.92
CA LYS A 78 15.36 -5.31 -9.06
C LYS A 78 14.10 -5.24 -8.19
N GLN A 79 12.95 -5.65 -8.72
CA GLN A 79 11.68 -5.67 -7.98
C GLN A 79 11.68 -6.84 -6.98
N LEU A 80 12.18 -8.01 -7.38
CA LEU A 80 12.32 -9.16 -6.47
C LEU A 80 13.24 -8.84 -5.28
N LYS A 81 14.37 -8.16 -5.52
CA LYS A 81 15.26 -7.67 -4.45
C LYS A 81 14.56 -6.66 -3.54
N GLN A 82 13.70 -5.79 -4.09
CA GLN A 82 12.93 -4.84 -3.30
C GLN A 82 11.93 -5.58 -2.38
N ILE A 83 11.19 -6.55 -2.90
CA ILE A 83 10.25 -7.36 -2.11
C ILE A 83 10.98 -8.06 -0.95
N LEU A 84 12.15 -8.63 -1.22
CA LEU A 84 12.98 -9.27 -0.19
C LEU A 84 13.46 -8.26 0.87
N ALA A 85 13.88 -7.06 0.46
CA ALA A 85 14.29 -6.00 1.37
C ALA A 85 13.12 -5.42 2.20
N ASP A 86 11.94 -5.24 1.58
CA ASP A 86 10.73 -4.77 2.26
C ASP A 86 10.27 -5.80 3.32
N ARG A 87 10.50 -7.10 3.08
CA ARG A 87 10.28 -8.19 4.05
C ARG A 87 11.43 -8.41 5.05
N GLY A 88 12.52 -7.63 4.95
CA GLY A 88 13.69 -7.76 5.82
C GLY A 88 14.53 -9.04 5.60
N VAL A 89 14.38 -9.73 4.46
CA VAL A 89 15.10 -10.96 4.15
C VAL A 89 16.20 -10.70 3.12
N GLU A 90 17.45 -10.95 3.51
CA GLU A 90 18.56 -10.95 2.55
C GLU A 90 18.74 -12.33 1.93
N CYS A 91 18.98 -12.38 0.62
CA CYS A 91 19.36 -13.61 -0.06
C CYS A 91 20.89 -13.71 -0.21
N LYS A 92 21.53 -14.48 0.66
CA LYS A 92 22.97 -14.81 0.56
C LYS A 92 23.15 -15.97 -0.41
N GLY A 93 23.58 -15.69 -1.64
CA GLY A 93 23.84 -16.72 -2.67
C GLY A 93 22.95 -16.68 -3.92
N CYS A 94 21.96 -15.78 -3.98
CA CYS A 94 21.14 -15.60 -5.18
C CYS A 94 21.95 -15.04 -6.36
N ALA A 95 22.41 -15.92 -7.26
CA ALA A 95 23.09 -15.52 -8.51
C ALA A 95 22.10 -15.37 -9.69
N GLU A 96 21.08 -16.23 -9.74
CA GLU A 96 20.12 -16.30 -10.84
C GLU A 96 18.75 -15.74 -10.47
N LYS A 97 18.00 -15.26 -11.48
CA LYS A 97 16.62 -14.77 -11.29
C LYS A 97 15.72 -15.82 -10.62
N LYS A 98 15.89 -17.09 -10.96
CA LYS A 98 15.10 -18.20 -10.39
C LYS A 98 15.30 -18.33 -8.88
N ASP A 99 16.50 -18.04 -8.38
CA ASP A 99 16.80 -18.10 -6.95
C ASP A 99 16.07 -16.99 -6.18
N PHE A 100 16.07 -15.77 -6.73
CA PHE A 100 15.28 -14.66 -6.19
C PHE A 100 13.77 -14.95 -6.18
N VAL A 101 13.25 -15.59 -7.23
CA VAL A 101 11.83 -15.98 -7.30
C VAL A 101 11.53 -17.03 -6.23
N LYS A 102 12.34 -18.07 -6.10
CA LYS A 102 12.17 -19.12 -5.09
C LYS A 102 12.18 -18.54 -3.68
N ARG A 103 13.12 -17.63 -3.39
CA ARG A 103 13.22 -16.98 -2.08
C ARG A 103 12.04 -16.01 -1.81
N ALA A 104 11.53 -15.34 -2.83
CA ALA A 104 10.34 -14.49 -2.70
C ALA A 104 9.08 -15.33 -2.44
N MET A 105 8.96 -16.53 -3.01
CA MET A 105 7.83 -17.43 -2.73
C MET A 105 7.91 -17.98 -1.30
N ASP A 106 9.09 -18.40 -0.87
CA ASP A 106 9.34 -18.92 0.49
C ASP A 106 9.02 -17.89 1.58
N THR A 107 9.22 -16.61 1.30
CA THR A 107 9.01 -15.49 2.24
C THR A 107 7.64 -14.82 2.14
N GLU A 108 6.70 -15.40 1.37
CA GLU A 108 5.36 -14.83 1.19
C GLU A 108 4.59 -14.68 2.50
N HIS A 109 4.77 -15.63 3.41
CA HIS A 109 4.16 -15.62 4.74
C HIS A 109 4.62 -14.46 5.64
N MET A 110 5.67 -13.73 5.27
CA MET A 110 6.19 -12.57 6.01
C MET A 110 5.66 -11.23 5.47
N ALA A 111 4.76 -11.25 4.48
CA ALA A 111 4.23 -10.06 3.83
C ALA A 111 3.08 -9.36 4.59
N GLU A 112 2.81 -9.77 5.84
CA GLU A 112 1.70 -9.25 6.66
C GLU A 112 2.20 -8.15 7.61
N LEU A 113 2.55 -6.98 7.05
CA LEU A 113 2.77 -5.72 7.78
C LEU A 113 2.02 -4.58 7.09
#